data_AF-A0A974YHQ3-F1
#
_entry.id   AF-A0A974YHQ3-F1
#
_cell.length_a   1.000
_cell.length_b   1.000
_cell.length_c   1.000
_cell.angle_alpha   90.00
_cell.angle_beta   90.00
_cell.angle_gamma   90.00
#
_symmetry.space_group_name_H-M   'P 1'
#
loop_
_entity.id
_entity.type
_entity.pdbx_description
1 polymer ?
#
loop_
_entity_poly.entity_id
_entity_poly.type
_entity_poly.pdbx_seq_one_letter_code
_entity_poly.pdbx_strand_id
1 'polypeptide(L)'
;MFTKPIVEQACVDYPLLSDLCADEIERRIVQAYLQLVFRTVDTNNSRTIAVLRLGSVEVYLSEMRPVRTSLDLPPFWIEVMSGPTDMSIDSLGFNDFGEDELAAAVEMIVSAAHDAGPRIGPLPH
;
A
#
# COMPACT_ATOMS: atom_id res chain seq x y z
N MET A 1 27.61 -22.48 21.73
CA MET A 1 26.20 -22.87 21.92
C MET A 1 25.38 -22.06 20.92
N PHE A 2 24.97 -22.73 19.84
CA PHE A 2 24.13 -22.34 18.69
C PHE A 2 24.05 -20.85 18.28
N THR A 3 24.93 -20.49 17.35
CA THR A 3 24.66 -19.49 16.31
C THR A 3 23.43 -19.92 15.50
N LYS A 4 22.37 -19.10 15.49
CA LYS A 4 21.33 -19.21 14.47
C LYS A 4 21.66 -18.20 13.36
N PRO A 5 21.86 -18.64 12.11
CA PRO A 5 22.05 -17.72 11.00
C PRO A 5 20.75 -16.93 10.79
N ILE A 6 20.90 -15.63 10.61
CA ILE A 6 19.85 -14.77 10.05
C ILE A 6 19.56 -15.36 8.68
N VAL A 7 18.35 -15.89 8.51
CA VAL A 7 17.88 -16.40 7.22
C VAL A 7 17.68 -15.16 6.34
N GLU A 8 18.67 -14.90 5.51
CA GLU A 8 18.58 -13.99 4.37
C GLU A 8 17.51 -14.56 3.43
N GLN A 9 16.29 -14.04 3.52
CA GLN A 9 15.21 -14.39 2.62
C GLN A 9 15.50 -13.76 1.26
N ALA A 10 16.00 -14.59 0.35
CA ALA A 10 16.19 -14.28 -1.04
C ALA A 10 14.83 -13.95 -1.68
N CYS A 11 14.63 -12.66 -1.95
CA CYS A 11 13.52 -12.15 -2.73
C CYS A 11 13.65 -12.68 -4.17
N VAL A 12 12.61 -13.33 -4.68
CA VAL A 12 12.59 -13.87 -6.03
C VAL A 12 12.42 -12.69 -7.00
N ASP A 13 13.41 -12.48 -7.86
CA ASP A 13 13.52 -11.39 -8.85
C ASP A 13 12.28 -11.32 -9.78
N TYR A 14 11.46 -10.28 -9.60
CA TYR A 14 10.45 -9.84 -10.56
C TYR A 14 10.87 -8.46 -11.11
N PRO A 15 11.01 -8.24 -12.43
CA PRO A 15 11.81 -7.14 -12.98
C PRO A 15 11.22 -5.73 -12.87
N LEU A 16 10.15 -5.53 -12.08
CA LEU A 16 9.63 -4.22 -11.68
C LEU A 16 9.47 -4.08 -10.15
N LEU A 17 9.68 -5.17 -9.40
CA LEU A 17 9.63 -5.28 -7.92
C LEU A 17 11.02 -5.17 -7.26
N SER A 18 12.10 -4.97 -8.03
CA SER A 18 13.48 -5.01 -7.53
C SER A 18 13.82 -4.01 -6.40
N ASP A 19 12.94 -3.06 -6.06
CA ASP A 19 13.18 -2.11 -4.97
C ASP A 19 12.43 -2.39 -3.66
N LEU A 20 11.39 -3.24 -3.61
CA LEU A 20 10.65 -3.53 -2.36
C LEU A 20 10.12 -4.98 -2.30
N CYS A 21 10.55 -5.75 -1.28
CA CYS A 21 9.94 -7.05 -0.91
C CYS A 21 8.51 -6.84 -0.35
N ALA A 22 7.69 -7.89 -0.37
CA ALA A 22 6.39 -7.95 0.33
C ALA A 22 6.50 -7.48 1.79
N ASP A 23 7.51 -7.98 2.53
CA ASP A 23 7.76 -7.59 3.92
C ASP A 23 8.05 -6.09 4.09
N GLU A 24 8.68 -5.49 3.08
CA GLU A 24 8.99 -4.06 3.09
C GLU A 24 7.74 -3.22 2.85
N ILE A 25 6.85 -3.66 1.97
CA ILE A 25 5.55 -3.01 1.74
C ILE A 25 4.72 -3.09 3.03
N GLU A 26 4.66 -4.27 3.66
CA GLU A 26 3.98 -4.46 4.94
C GLU A 26 4.53 -3.51 6.01
N ARG A 27 5.85 -3.46 6.17
CA ARG A 27 6.52 -2.56 7.12
C ARG A 27 6.14 -1.09 6.87
N ARG A 28 6.09 -0.67 5.61
CA ARG A 28 5.70 0.70 5.24
C ARG A 28 4.23 0.99 5.54
N ILE A 29 3.34 0.03 5.32
CA ILE A 29 1.92 0.16 5.70
C ILE A 29 1.80 0.35 7.23
N VAL A 30 2.46 -0.51 8.01
CA VAL A 30 2.44 -0.42 9.48
C VAL A 30 3.04 0.90 9.97
N GLN A 31 4.15 1.34 9.38
CA GLN A 31 4.75 2.63 9.71
C GLN A 31 3.81 3.80 9.36
N ALA A 32 3.17 3.77 8.19
CA ALA A 32 2.21 4.78 7.77
C ALA A 32 1.01 4.82 8.73
N TYR A 33 0.51 3.66 9.17
CA TYR A 33 -0.56 3.56 10.16
C TYR A 33 -0.18 4.23 11.48
N LEU A 34 1.01 3.93 12.02
CA LEU A 34 1.50 4.56 13.25
C LEU A 34 1.60 6.08 13.09
N GLN A 35 2.14 6.56 11.96
CA GLN A 35 2.21 7.99 11.67
C GLN A 35 0.83 8.64 11.54
N LEU A 36 -0.13 7.94 10.94
CA LEU A 36 -1.51 8.39 10.77
C LEU A 36 -2.19 8.63 12.11
N VAL A 37 -2.04 7.70 13.07
CA VAL A 37 -2.65 7.78 14.41
C VAL A 37 -2.26 9.07 15.13
N PHE A 38 -1.00 9.50 14.97
CA PHE A 38 -0.47 10.74 15.58
C PHE A 38 -0.73 12.00 14.75
N ARG A 39 -1.29 11.88 13.54
CA ARG A 39 -1.54 13.03 12.68
C ARG A 39 -2.75 13.83 13.15
N THR A 40 -2.71 15.15 12.95
CA THR A 40 -3.88 16.00 13.18
C THR A 40 -4.95 15.69 12.15
N VAL A 41 -6.21 15.65 12.59
CA VAL A 41 -7.37 15.50 11.71
C VAL A 41 -7.49 16.74 10.82
N ASP A 42 -7.82 16.54 9.54
CA ASP A 42 -8.03 17.62 8.57
C ASP A 42 -9.44 18.22 8.66
N THR A 43 -9.75 19.16 7.76
CA THR A 43 -11.07 19.84 7.70
C THR A 43 -12.23 18.91 7.35
N ASN A 44 -11.94 17.75 6.76
CA ASN A 44 -12.93 16.77 6.31
C ASN A 44 -13.13 15.64 7.34
N ASN A 45 -12.60 15.80 8.55
CA ASN A 45 -12.61 14.76 9.59
C ASN A 45 -11.88 13.48 9.15
N SER A 46 -10.91 13.62 8.24
CA SER A 46 -10.05 12.54 7.76
C SER A 46 -8.59 12.77 8.14
N ARG A 47 -7.80 11.73 7.95
CA ARG A 47 -6.34 11.80 7.94
C ARG A 47 -5.88 10.98 6.75
N THR A 48 -4.90 11.47 6.00
CA THR A 48 -4.35 10.72 4.86
C THR A 48 -2.84 10.88 4.83
N ILE A 49 -2.09 9.79 4.64
CA ILE A 49 -0.64 9.79 4.52
C ILE A 49 -0.19 8.95 3.33
N ALA A 50 0.86 9.38 2.64
CA ALA A 50 1.48 8.57 1.59
C ALA A 50 2.24 7.40 2.24
N VAL A 51 2.00 6.18 1.77
CA VAL A 51 2.69 4.96 2.21
C VAL A 51 3.97 4.78 1.42
N LEU A 52 3.86 4.82 0.09
CA LEU A 52 4.97 4.61 -0.83
C LEU A 52 4.60 5.08 -2.25
N ARG A 53 5.62 5.20 -3.11
CA ARG A 53 5.47 5.43 -4.54
C ARG A 53 6.29 4.39 -5.29
N LEU A 54 5.67 3.72 -6.25
CA LEU A 54 6.24 2.67 -7.10
C LEU A 54 6.03 3.05 -8.55
N GLY A 55 7.07 3.59 -9.19
CA GLY A 55 6.97 4.06 -10.58
C GLY A 55 5.89 5.12 -10.78
N SER A 56 4.86 4.76 -11.55
CA SER A 56 3.68 5.59 -11.86
C SER A 56 2.55 5.44 -10.84
N VAL A 57 2.71 4.61 -9.81
CA VAL A 57 1.70 4.33 -8.79
C VAL A 57 2.08 5.01 -7.48
N GLU A 58 1.10 5.64 -6.84
CA GLU A 58 1.22 6.21 -5.50
C GLU A 58 0.23 5.51 -4.57
N VAL A 59 0.67 5.15 -3.36
CA VAL A 59 -0.17 4.46 -2.39
C VAL A 59 -0.39 5.36 -1.19
N TYR A 60 -1.65 5.50 -0.78
CA TYR A 60 -2.07 6.30 0.35
C TYR A 60 -2.79 5.44 1.37
N LEU A 61 -2.66 5.82 2.64
CA LEU A 61 -3.43 5.30 3.75
C LEU A 61 -4.27 6.43 4.33
N SER A 62 -5.58 6.24 4.40
CA SER A 62 -6.51 7.21 4.95
C SER A 62 -7.33 6.62 6.12
N GLU A 63 -7.58 7.44 7.13
CA GLU A 63 -8.58 7.22 8.19
C GLU A 63 -9.73 8.17 7.90
N MET A 64 -10.92 7.64 7.62
CA MET A 64 -12.13 8.44 7.48
C MET A 64 -13.04 8.16 8.68
N ARG A 65 -13.27 9.18 9.51
CA ARG A 65 -14.20 9.05 10.65
C ARG A 65 -15.62 9.34 10.18
N PRO A 66 -16.51 8.34 10.07
CA PRO A 66 -17.85 8.57 9.58
C PRO A 66 -18.60 9.55 10.50
N VAL A 67 -19.19 10.59 9.92
CA VAL A 67 -20.01 11.60 10.63
C VAL A 67 -21.27 10.97 11.25
N ARG A 68 -21.71 9.84 10.70
CA ARG A 68 -22.80 9.01 11.21
C ARG A 68 -22.34 7.56 11.12
N THR A 69 -22.12 6.95 12.27
CA THR A 69 -21.66 5.58 12.46
C THR A 69 -22.64 4.59 11.84
N SER A 70 -22.49 4.27 10.56
CA SER A 70 -22.76 2.91 10.10
C SER A 70 -21.55 2.10 10.56
N LEU A 71 -21.72 1.28 11.58
CA LEU A 71 -20.69 0.39 12.13
C LEU A 71 -20.15 -0.62 11.10
N ASP A 72 -20.76 -0.67 9.91
CA ASP A 72 -20.48 -1.66 8.86
C ASP A 72 -19.41 -1.22 7.86
N LEU A 73 -18.87 0.01 7.94
CA LEU A 73 -17.84 0.49 7.01
C LEU A 73 -16.47 0.57 7.68
N PRO A 74 -15.40 0.09 7.00
CA PRO A 74 -14.06 0.14 7.54
C PRO A 74 -13.58 1.58 7.71
N PRO A 75 -12.99 1.94 8.87
CA PRO A 75 -12.46 3.27 9.15
C PRO A 75 -11.16 3.58 8.41
N PHE A 76 -10.42 2.57 7.94
CA PHE A 76 -9.15 2.74 7.24
C PHE A 76 -9.23 2.29 5.79
N TRP A 77 -8.53 2.98 4.90
CA TRP A 77 -8.48 2.67 3.48
C TRP A 77 -7.05 2.77 2.97
N ILE A 78 -6.59 1.75 2.25
CA ILE A 78 -5.42 1.85 1.39
C ILE A 78 -5.92 2.12 -0.03
N GLU A 79 -5.45 3.20 -0.62
CA GLU A 79 -5.81 3.61 -1.97
C GLU A 79 -4.57 3.62 -2.84
N VAL A 80 -4.66 2.95 -3.99
CA VAL A 80 -3.63 2.89 -4.99
C VAL A 80 -4.02 3.83 -6.13
N MET A 81 -3.20 4.85 -6.37
CA MET A 81 -3.47 5.95 -7.29
C MET A 81 -2.52 5.90 -8.48
N SER A 82 -3.05 6.20 -9.66
CA SER A 82 -2.28 6.46 -10.88
C SER A 82 -1.72 7.87 -10.80
N GLY A 83 -0.41 8.01 -10.58
CA GLY A 83 0.28 9.31 -10.51
C GLY A 83 0.08 10.22 -11.74
N PRO A 84 0.00 9.71 -12.99
CA PRO A 84 -0.26 10.56 -14.17
C PRO A 84 -1.67 11.14 -14.24
N THR A 85 -2.67 10.43 -13.72
CA THR A 85 -4.10 10.79 -13.89
C THR A 85 -4.78 11.20 -12.59
N ASP A 86 -4.08 11.05 -11.47
CA ASP A 86 -4.62 11.24 -10.11
C ASP A 86 -5.95 10.48 -9.89
N MET A 87 -6.02 9.28 -10.46
CA MET A 87 -7.20 8.41 -10.36
C MET A 87 -6.90 7.19 -9.50
N SER A 88 -7.85 6.82 -8.64
CA SER A 88 -7.80 5.56 -7.92
C SER A 88 -7.85 4.39 -8.91
N ILE A 89 -6.82 3.56 -8.86
CA ILE A 89 -6.68 2.30 -9.58
C ILE A 89 -7.40 1.20 -8.81
N ASP A 90 -7.13 1.14 -7.50
CA ASP A 90 -7.71 0.16 -6.60
C ASP A 90 -7.77 0.70 -5.17
N SER A 91 -8.62 0.11 -4.34
CA SER A 91 -8.70 0.44 -2.92
C SER A 91 -9.16 -0.74 -2.08
N LEU A 92 -8.65 -0.79 -0.85
CA LEU A 92 -8.97 -1.81 0.11
C LEU A 92 -9.26 -1.18 1.47
N GLY A 93 -10.39 -1.56 2.06
CA GLY A 93 -10.85 -1.05 3.36
C GLY A 93 -10.55 -2.02 4.49
N PHE A 94 -10.17 -1.49 5.66
CA PHE A 94 -9.76 -2.25 6.84
C PHE A 94 -10.41 -1.76 8.13
N ASN A 95 -10.76 -2.71 8.99
CA ASN A 95 -11.14 -2.43 10.38
C ASN A 95 -9.91 -2.38 11.29
N ASP A 96 -8.96 -3.26 11.03
CA ASP A 96 -7.66 -3.39 11.65
C ASP A 96 -6.62 -3.88 10.62
N PHE A 97 -5.34 -3.81 11.00
CA PHE A 97 -4.22 -4.27 10.18
C PHE A 97 -3.75 -5.64 10.69
N GLY A 98 -4.61 -6.66 10.52
CA GLY A 98 -4.27 -8.07 10.75
C GLY A 98 -3.37 -8.63 9.65
N GLU A 99 -2.91 -9.88 9.84
CA GLU A 99 -2.01 -10.57 8.90
C GLU A 99 -2.67 -10.75 7.52
N ASP A 100 -3.94 -11.18 7.48
CA ASP A 100 -4.69 -11.41 6.25
C ASP A 100 -4.97 -10.08 5.50
N GLU A 101 -5.34 -9.05 6.24
CA GLU A 101 -5.56 -7.70 5.72
C GLU A 101 -4.29 -7.09 5.12
N LEU A 102 -3.16 -7.24 5.81
CA LEU A 102 -1.86 -6.76 5.34
C LEU A 102 -1.41 -7.53 4.10
N ALA A 103 -1.58 -8.86 4.08
CA ALA A 103 -1.24 -9.67 2.92
C ALA A 103 -2.07 -9.26 1.69
N ALA A 104 -3.38 -9.03 1.85
CA ALA A 104 -4.24 -8.56 0.78
C ALA A 104 -3.85 -7.16 0.28
N ALA A 105 -3.47 -6.24 1.17
CA ALA A 105 -2.97 -4.92 0.80
C ALA A 105 -1.67 -5.01 -0.03
N VAL A 106 -0.75 -5.87 0.39
CA VAL A 106 0.52 -6.10 -0.31
C VAL A 106 0.24 -6.66 -1.71
N GLU A 107 -0.61 -7.68 -1.82
CA GLU A 107 -0.98 -8.28 -3.10
C GLU A 107 -1.62 -7.26 -4.05
N MET A 108 -2.53 -6.41 -3.55
CA MET A 108 -3.16 -5.34 -4.31
C MET A 108 -2.11 -4.34 -4.84
N ILE A 109 -1.22 -3.85 -3.98
CA ILE A 109 -0.17 -2.87 -4.36
C ILE A 109 0.78 -3.46 -5.40
N VAL A 110 1.19 -4.71 -5.21
CA VAL A 110 2.09 -5.42 -6.13
C VAL A 110 1.43 -5.61 -7.50
N SER A 111 0.17 -6.03 -7.52
CA SER A 111 -0.59 -6.24 -8.75
C SER A 111 -0.76 -4.92 -9.52
N ALA A 112 -1.15 -3.85 -8.83
CA ALA A 112 -1.30 -2.54 -9.44
C ALA A 112 0.03 -1.97 -9.96
N ALA A 113 1.12 -2.17 -9.23
CA ALA A 113 2.45 -1.74 -9.68
C ALA A 113 2.92 -2.51 -10.93
N HIS A 114 2.62 -3.80 -11.02
CA HIS A 114 2.90 -4.62 -12.19
C HIS A 114 2.11 -4.14 -13.42
N ASP A 115 0.82 -3.88 -13.26
CA ASP A 115 -0.06 -3.44 -14.35
C ASP A 115 0.25 -2.02 -14.85
N ALA A 116 0.80 -1.18 -13.97
CA ALA A 116 1.22 0.18 -14.26
C ALA A 116 2.65 0.27 -14.84
N GLY A 117 3.36 -0.86 -14.94
CA GLY A 117 4.66 -0.97 -15.58
C GLY A 117 4.65 -0.48 -17.04
N PRO A 118 5.81 -0.11 -17.60
CA PRO A 118 5.88 0.35 -18.98
C PRO A 118 5.33 -0.76 -19.90
N ARG A 119 4.19 -0.51 -20.52
CA ARG A 119 3.72 -1.30 -21.66
C ARG A 119 4.76 -1.12 -22.76
N ILE A 120 5.74 -2.01 -22.82
CA ILE A 120 6.62 -2.15 -23.98
C ILE A 120 5.73 -2.71 -25.10
N GLY A 121 4.97 -1.82 -25.74
CA GLY A 121 4.33 -2.13 -27.00
C GLY A 121 5.42 -2.38 -28.05
N PRO A 122 5.25 -3.36 -28.95
CA PRO A 122 6.21 -3.57 -30.02
C PRO A 122 6.29 -2.31 -30.88
N LEU A 123 7.51 -1.82 -31.10
CA LEU A 123 7.79 -0.76 -32.07
C LEU A 123 7.32 -1.23 -33.46
N PRO A 124 6.55 -0.41 -34.21
CA PRO A 124 6.27 -0.72 -35.60
C PRO A 124 7.56 -0.59 -36.41
N HIS A 125 7.90 -1.68 -37.12
CA HIS A 125 8.92 -1.70 -38.16
C HIS A 125 8.45 -1.00 -39.43
#